data_AF-A0A5N5RC56-F1
#
_entry.id   AF-A0A5N5RC56-F1
#
_cell.length_a   1.000
_cell.length_b   1.000
_cell.length_c   1.000
_cell.angle_alpha   90.00
_cell.angle_beta   90.00
_cell.angle_gamma   90.00
#
_symmetry.space_group_name_H-M   'P 1'
#
loop_
_entity.id
_entity.type
_entity.pdbx_description
1 polymer ?
#
loop_
_entity_poly.entity_id
_entity_poly.type
_entity_poly.pdbx_seq_one_letter_code
_entity_poly.pdbx_strand_id
1 'polypeptide(L)'
;MRGKSGRLIAVVVAVLTAFGVSVQPAYADSGWQPIKGYSDAWYGCNQYGCDWVWWSPGEISRDVLLLMKQGRAVTMYRLYNPNSGEHFYTSNTVEVEKLSGPMSGGGGFCGVGSDGQFKCWGINRGAGWKLEQNAGWIAPTQGAPVYRLYNRNAGDHHYTLNVAERDMLIKKGWKYEGIGWRSGGSWPLYRQYNRRARRGTHNYTVSKPENDMLVRLGWKAEGIGWHALSPDFADKYAHGIG
;
A
#
# COMPACT_ATOMS: atom_id res chain seq x y z
N MET A 1 47.85 -10.86 1.20
CA MET A 1 47.28 -12.02 1.90
C MET A 1 45.86 -12.29 1.38
N ARG A 2 45.71 -13.16 0.37
CA ARG A 2 44.40 -13.68 -0.10
C ARG A 2 44.19 -15.04 0.58
N GLY A 3 43.20 -15.15 1.46
CA GLY A 3 42.99 -16.31 2.33
C GLY A 3 41.92 -17.27 1.83
N LYS A 4 42.35 -18.44 1.34
CA LYS A 4 41.80 -19.78 1.59
C LYS A 4 40.36 -20.17 1.18
N SER A 5 39.50 -19.33 0.61
CA SER A 5 38.17 -19.79 0.11
C SER A 5 38.15 -20.31 -1.34
N GLY A 6 39.15 -19.94 -2.15
CA GLY A 6 39.18 -20.26 -3.60
C GLY A 6 39.49 -21.72 -3.97
N ARG A 7 39.89 -22.57 -3.00
CA ARG A 7 40.27 -23.98 -3.28
C ARG A 7 39.11 -24.98 -3.15
N LEU A 8 38.02 -24.64 -2.45
CA LEU A 8 36.84 -25.52 -2.38
C LEU A 8 35.93 -25.38 -3.62
N ILE A 9 35.87 -24.18 -4.22
CA ILE A 9 35.02 -23.91 -5.39
C ILE A 9 35.53 -24.63 -6.65
N ALA A 10 36.86 -24.73 -6.81
CA ALA A 10 37.46 -25.38 -7.98
C ALA A 10 37.16 -26.90 -8.08
N VAL A 11 36.93 -27.58 -6.95
CA VAL A 11 36.65 -29.03 -6.92
C VAL A 11 35.18 -29.31 -7.30
N VAL A 12 34.26 -28.39 -6.98
CA VAL A 12 32.82 -28.52 -7.32
C VAL A 12 32.58 -28.28 -8.80
N VAL A 13 33.33 -27.37 -9.41
CA VAL A 13 33.20 -27.04 -10.85
C VAL A 13 33.68 -28.20 -11.75
N ALA A 14 34.64 -29.01 -11.32
CA ALA A 14 35.15 -30.15 -12.10
C ALA A 14 34.15 -31.34 -12.19
N VAL A 15 33.19 -31.45 -11.27
CA VAL A 15 32.21 -32.55 -11.25
C VAL A 15 31.03 -32.27 -12.19
N LEU A 16 30.72 -31.01 -12.44
CA LEU A 16 29.57 -30.61 -13.28
C LEU A 16 29.86 -30.62 -14.78
N THR A 17 31.13 -30.62 -15.20
CA THR A 17 31.52 -30.77 -16.61
C THR A 17 31.41 -32.21 -17.14
N ALA A 18 31.17 -33.21 -16.28
CA ALA A 18 31.03 -34.61 -16.67
C ALA A 18 29.66 -34.97 -17.29
N PHE A 19 28.68 -34.06 -17.25
CA PHE A 19 27.30 -34.28 -17.74
C PHE A 19 26.97 -33.57 -19.07
N GLY A 20 27.98 -33.11 -19.82
CA GLY A 20 27.79 -32.67 -21.20
C GLY A 20 26.89 -31.45 -21.40
N VAL A 21 26.65 -30.64 -20.36
CA VAL A 21 25.89 -29.39 -20.51
C VAL A 21 26.80 -28.35 -21.16
N SER A 22 26.62 -28.19 -22.48
CA SER A 22 27.18 -27.10 -23.27
C SER A 22 26.46 -25.80 -22.94
N VAL A 23 27.14 -24.88 -22.25
CA VAL A 23 26.81 -23.46 -22.28
C VAL A 23 27.94 -22.73 -23.00
N GLN A 24 27.71 -22.41 -24.27
CA GLN A 24 28.52 -21.40 -24.97
C GLN A 24 28.02 -20.00 -24.58
N PRO A 25 28.93 -19.03 -24.40
CA PRO A 25 28.66 -17.77 -23.75
C PRO A 25 28.29 -16.69 -24.78
N ALA A 26 27.29 -15.88 -24.48
CA ALA A 26 27.14 -14.56 -25.07
C ALA A 26 26.92 -13.56 -23.93
N TYR A 27 28.00 -12.85 -23.61
CA TYR A 27 28.05 -11.74 -22.68
C TYR A 27 27.15 -10.59 -23.16
N ALA A 28 26.38 -10.00 -22.25
CA ALA A 28 25.92 -8.63 -22.37
C ALA A 28 26.02 -7.98 -20.98
N ASP A 29 26.77 -6.89 -20.93
CA ASP A 29 27.22 -6.19 -19.73
C ASP A 29 26.08 -5.67 -18.85
N SER A 30 26.20 -5.87 -17.54
CA SER A 30 25.74 -4.98 -16.45
C SER A 30 24.37 -4.27 -16.59
N GLY A 31 23.39 -4.89 -17.23
CA GLY A 31 22.08 -4.29 -17.46
C GLY A 31 21.21 -4.43 -16.22
N TRP A 32 21.12 -3.36 -15.42
CA TRP A 32 20.04 -3.17 -14.46
C TRP A 32 18.70 -3.55 -15.12
N GLN A 33 17.91 -4.38 -14.46
CA GLN A 33 16.59 -4.79 -14.96
C GLN A 33 15.49 -4.07 -14.18
N PRO A 34 14.49 -3.46 -14.85
CA PRO A 34 13.38 -2.84 -14.16
C PRO A 34 12.51 -3.93 -13.50
N ILE A 35 12.09 -3.69 -12.27
CA ILE A 35 11.13 -4.59 -11.59
C ILE A 35 9.74 -4.30 -12.17
N LYS A 36 9.14 -5.30 -12.80
CA LYS A 36 7.82 -5.16 -13.43
C LYS A 36 6.77 -4.72 -12.39
N GLY A 37 6.18 -3.55 -12.60
CA GLY A 37 5.20 -2.94 -11.69
C GLY A 37 5.73 -1.77 -10.85
N TYR A 38 7.04 -1.49 -10.92
CA TYR A 38 7.69 -0.37 -10.23
C TYR A 38 8.50 0.43 -11.25
N SER A 39 8.10 1.68 -11.51
CA SER A 39 8.67 2.50 -12.59
C SER A 39 10.13 2.94 -12.36
N ASP A 40 10.62 2.78 -11.14
CA ASP A 40 11.88 3.33 -10.65
C ASP A 40 12.70 2.36 -9.79
N ALA A 41 12.27 1.08 -9.71
CA ALA A 41 13.02 0.04 -9.03
C ALA A 41 13.78 -0.83 -10.04
N TRP A 42 15.08 -1.01 -9.79
CA TRP A 42 15.97 -1.80 -10.63
C TRP A 42 16.68 -2.84 -9.77
N TYR A 43 16.81 -4.05 -10.30
CA TYR A 43 17.63 -5.09 -9.69
C TYR A 43 18.83 -5.41 -10.57
N GLY A 44 19.99 -5.58 -9.93
CA GLY A 44 21.20 -6.06 -10.56
C GLY A 44 21.46 -7.51 -10.17
N CYS A 45 21.65 -8.38 -11.17
CA CYS A 45 22.11 -9.74 -10.96
C CYS A 45 23.56 -9.88 -11.41
N ASN A 46 24.33 -10.69 -10.68
CA ASN A 46 25.62 -11.18 -11.15
C ASN A 46 25.64 -12.72 -11.10
N GLN A 47 26.77 -13.31 -11.45
CA GLN A 47 26.97 -14.76 -11.50
C GLN A 47 26.76 -15.50 -10.16
N TYR A 48 26.58 -14.78 -9.05
CA TYR A 48 26.36 -15.33 -7.71
C TYR A 48 24.92 -15.11 -7.18
N GLY A 49 24.05 -14.46 -7.96
CA GLY A 49 22.67 -14.14 -7.56
C GLY A 49 22.30 -12.67 -7.75
N CYS A 50 21.05 -12.33 -7.42
CA CYS A 50 20.51 -10.97 -7.49
C CYS A 50 20.41 -10.40 -6.06
N ASP A 51 21.25 -9.43 -5.71
CA ASP A 51 21.37 -9.02 -4.28
C ASP A 51 21.51 -7.49 -4.06
N TRP A 52 21.22 -6.66 -5.07
CA TRP A 52 21.31 -5.21 -4.92
C TRP A 52 20.09 -4.47 -5.50
N VAL A 53 19.41 -3.70 -4.62
CA VAL A 53 18.34 -2.74 -4.94
C VAL A 53 18.86 -1.33 -4.66
N TRP A 54 18.83 -0.45 -5.66
CA TRP A 54 19.21 0.97 -5.52
C TRP A 54 17.97 1.79 -5.14
N TRP A 55 18.01 2.51 -4.02
CA TRP A 55 16.88 3.25 -3.41
C TRP A 55 16.89 4.71 -3.86
N SER A 56 15.77 5.20 -4.42
CA SER A 56 15.52 6.64 -4.56
C SER A 56 14.87 7.19 -3.29
N PRO A 57 15.13 8.46 -2.91
CA PRO A 57 14.46 9.12 -1.78
C PRO A 57 12.99 9.37 -2.13
N GLY A 58 12.17 8.34 -1.96
CA GLY A 58 10.77 8.30 -2.36
C GLY A 58 10.14 6.92 -2.20
N GLU A 59 10.73 6.03 -1.39
CA GLU A 59 10.18 4.71 -1.06
C GLU A 59 10.15 4.49 0.45
N ILE A 60 9.30 3.54 0.89
CA ILE A 60 9.15 3.06 2.27
C ILE A 60 10.55 2.95 2.89
N SER A 61 10.78 3.63 4.01
CA SER A 61 12.10 3.60 4.66
C SER A 61 12.54 2.15 4.93
N ARG A 62 13.86 1.90 4.89
CA ARG A 62 14.42 0.56 5.15
C ARG A 62 13.89 -0.04 6.46
N ASP A 63 13.70 0.80 7.48
CA ASP A 63 13.17 0.39 8.78
C ASP A 63 11.71 -0.08 8.68
N VAL A 64 10.87 0.66 7.95
CA VAL A 64 9.47 0.26 7.74
C VAL A 64 9.40 -1.01 6.89
N LEU A 65 10.27 -1.17 5.88
CA LEU A 65 10.35 -2.41 5.10
C LEU A 65 10.74 -3.61 5.99
N LEU A 66 11.68 -3.43 6.92
CA LEU A 66 12.04 -4.46 7.90
C LEU A 66 10.85 -4.81 8.81
N LEU A 67 10.08 -3.81 9.27
CA LEU A 67 8.87 -4.04 10.05
C LEU A 67 7.83 -4.84 9.27
N MET A 68 7.64 -4.54 7.97
CA MET A 68 6.73 -5.31 7.11
C MET A 68 7.19 -6.76 6.96
N LYS A 69 8.49 -7.01 6.71
CA LYS A 69 9.07 -8.37 6.63
C LYS A 69 8.92 -9.15 7.94
N GLN A 70 8.88 -8.46 9.07
CA GLN A 70 8.68 -9.07 10.39
C GLN A 70 7.21 -9.24 10.79
N GLY A 71 6.25 -8.87 9.93
CA GLY A 71 4.82 -8.88 10.28
C GLY A 71 4.44 -7.84 11.35
N ARG A 72 5.27 -6.80 11.51
CA ARG A 72 5.09 -5.72 12.49
C ARG A 72 4.45 -4.46 11.90
N ALA A 73 4.19 -4.47 10.60
CA ALA A 73 3.51 -3.41 9.88
C ALA A 73 2.55 -4.02 8.84
N VAL A 74 1.51 -3.26 8.50
CA VAL A 74 0.47 -3.64 7.56
C VAL A 74 0.15 -2.46 6.64
N THR A 75 -0.07 -2.74 5.36
CA THR A 75 -0.53 -1.76 4.38
C THR A 75 -2.01 -1.46 4.60
N MET A 76 -2.35 -0.17 4.61
CA MET A 76 -3.71 0.34 4.68
C MET A 76 -4.12 0.89 3.33
N TYR A 77 -5.29 0.47 2.86
CA TYR A 77 -5.88 0.88 1.60
C TYR A 77 -6.98 1.91 1.82
N ARG A 78 -7.04 2.92 0.94
CA ARG A 78 -8.14 3.87 0.84
C ARG A 78 -8.93 3.59 -0.43
N LEU A 79 -10.23 3.41 -0.30
CA LEU A 79 -11.16 3.22 -1.41
C LEU A 79 -12.14 4.37 -1.45
N TYR A 80 -12.52 4.78 -2.65
CA TYR A 80 -13.51 5.82 -2.90
C TYR A 80 -14.72 5.25 -3.64
N ASN A 81 -15.91 5.65 -3.22
CA ASN A 81 -17.15 5.33 -3.92
C ASN A 81 -17.63 6.52 -4.77
N PRO A 82 -17.53 6.48 -6.10
CA PRO A 82 -17.99 7.55 -6.97
C PRO A 82 -19.49 7.84 -6.89
N ASN A 83 -20.29 6.86 -6.45
CA ASN A 83 -21.75 6.99 -6.39
C ASN A 83 -22.23 7.68 -5.10
N SER A 84 -21.46 7.60 -4.02
CA SER A 84 -21.85 8.15 -2.71
C SER A 84 -20.91 9.23 -2.18
N GLY A 85 -19.70 9.35 -2.73
CA GLY A 85 -18.65 10.22 -2.20
C GLY A 85 -17.95 9.68 -0.95
N GLU A 86 -18.28 8.44 -0.53
CA GLU A 86 -17.71 7.82 0.68
C GLU A 86 -16.28 7.35 0.45
N HIS A 87 -15.49 7.42 1.51
CA HIS A 87 -14.19 6.75 1.59
C HIS A 87 -14.28 5.57 2.57
N PHE A 88 -13.61 4.47 2.22
CA PHE A 88 -13.48 3.27 3.04
C PHE A 88 -12.01 2.94 3.24
N TYR A 89 -11.65 2.56 4.47
CA TYR A 89 -10.27 2.37 4.89
C TYR A 89 -10.10 0.99 5.50
N THR A 90 -9.18 0.19 4.97
CA THR A 90 -8.99 -1.18 5.45
C THR A 90 -7.59 -1.69 5.15
N SER A 91 -7.06 -2.58 6.00
CA SER A 91 -5.91 -3.43 5.67
C SER A 91 -6.31 -4.77 5.06
N ASN A 92 -7.60 -5.09 5.03
CA ASN A 92 -8.09 -6.38 4.58
C ASN A 92 -8.22 -6.41 3.06
N THR A 93 -7.30 -7.10 2.40
CA THR A 93 -7.29 -7.25 0.94
C THR A 93 -8.58 -7.88 0.40
N VAL A 94 -9.25 -8.75 1.17
CA VAL A 94 -10.54 -9.34 0.78
C VAL A 94 -11.64 -8.28 0.73
N GLU A 95 -11.65 -7.32 1.65
CA GLU A 95 -12.59 -6.19 1.61
C GLU A 95 -12.31 -5.30 0.39
N VAL A 96 -11.02 -5.06 0.09
CA VAL A 96 -10.63 -4.28 -1.08
C VAL A 96 -11.09 -4.97 -2.36
N GLU A 97 -10.78 -6.25 -2.56
CA GLU A 97 -11.15 -7.00 -3.75
C GLU A 97 -12.67 -7.06 -3.96
N LYS A 98 -13.44 -7.21 -2.88
CA LYS A 98 -14.91 -7.17 -2.94
C LYS A 98 -15.46 -5.82 -3.41
N LEU A 99 -14.78 -4.73 -3.07
CA LEU A 99 -15.26 -3.38 -3.36
C LEU A 99 -14.73 -2.84 -4.68
N SER A 100 -13.42 -2.92 -4.93
CA SER A 100 -12.77 -2.39 -6.13
C SER A 100 -12.62 -3.40 -7.26
N GLY A 101 -12.98 -4.66 -7.02
CA GLY A 101 -12.52 -5.75 -7.88
C GLY A 101 -11.06 -6.08 -7.57
N PRO A 102 -10.52 -7.09 -8.25
CA PRO A 102 -9.22 -7.65 -7.90
C PRO A 102 -8.09 -6.62 -8.10
N MET A 103 -7.30 -6.44 -7.04
CA MET A 103 -6.17 -5.49 -7.02
C MET A 103 -5.08 -5.85 -8.04
N SER A 104 -5.06 -7.11 -8.49
CA SER A 104 -4.17 -7.64 -9.50
C SER A 104 -4.94 -8.41 -10.58
N GLY A 105 -5.88 -7.77 -11.30
CA GLY A 105 -6.49 -8.37 -12.51
C GLY A 105 -7.13 -9.76 -12.34
N GLY A 106 -7.43 -10.17 -11.10
CA GLY A 106 -7.80 -11.52 -10.71
C GLY A 106 -9.29 -11.83 -10.85
N GLY A 107 -9.67 -12.21 -12.06
CA GLY A 107 -10.99 -12.68 -12.44
C GLY A 107 -11.23 -12.62 -13.94
N GLY A 108 -10.24 -12.08 -14.67
CA GLY A 108 -10.19 -11.99 -16.10
C GLY A 108 -8.81 -12.30 -16.64
N PHE A 109 -8.76 -12.85 -17.84
CA PHE A 109 -7.52 -13.03 -18.59
C PHE A 109 -6.83 -11.69 -18.77
N CYS A 110 -5.67 -11.49 -18.14
CA CYS A 110 -4.81 -10.35 -18.42
C CYS A 110 -3.79 -10.70 -19.50
N GLY A 111 -3.68 -9.85 -20.52
CA GLY A 111 -2.79 -10.05 -21.66
C GLY A 111 -2.61 -8.77 -22.48
N VAL A 112 -1.62 -8.78 -23.37
CA VAL A 112 -1.44 -7.70 -24.35
C VAL A 112 -2.49 -7.87 -25.45
N GLY A 113 -3.34 -6.85 -25.64
CA GLY A 113 -4.34 -6.83 -26.70
C GLY A 113 -3.70 -6.80 -28.09
N SER A 114 -4.50 -7.06 -29.12
CA SER A 114 -4.06 -6.93 -30.53
C SER A 114 -3.63 -5.51 -30.91
N ASP A 115 -3.96 -4.52 -30.08
CA ASP A 115 -3.51 -3.14 -30.15
C ASP A 115 -2.21 -2.86 -29.36
N GLY A 116 -1.56 -3.89 -28.84
CA GLY A 116 -0.30 -3.77 -28.10
C GLY A 116 -0.43 -3.26 -26.67
N GLN A 117 -1.65 -3.02 -26.17
CA GLN A 117 -1.87 -2.51 -24.82
C GLN A 117 -2.09 -3.64 -23.81
N PHE A 118 -1.53 -3.51 -22.60
CA PHE A 118 -1.77 -4.46 -21.52
C PHE A 118 -3.20 -4.27 -20.98
N LYS A 119 -4.08 -5.27 -21.15
CA LYS A 119 -5.49 -5.23 -20.76
C LYS A 119 -5.87 -6.45 -19.94
N CYS A 120 -6.81 -6.28 -19.01
CA CYS A 120 -7.39 -7.37 -18.21
C CYS A 120 -8.83 -7.60 -18.65
N TRP A 121 -9.18 -8.83 -19.06
CA TRP A 121 -10.48 -9.22 -19.62
C TRP A 121 -11.22 -10.19 -18.69
N GLY A 122 -12.16 -9.70 -17.87
CA GLY A 122 -13.07 -10.52 -17.05
C GLY A 122 -14.04 -9.69 -16.21
N ILE A 123 -15.02 -10.36 -15.59
CA ILE A 123 -16.14 -9.72 -14.87
C ILE A 123 -15.59 -8.92 -13.67
N ASN A 124 -15.73 -7.60 -13.72
CA ASN A 124 -15.46 -6.73 -12.58
C ASN A 124 -16.56 -6.96 -11.53
N ARG A 125 -16.34 -7.90 -10.60
CA ARG A 125 -17.28 -8.21 -9.50
C ARG A 125 -17.19 -7.24 -8.33
N GLY A 126 -16.35 -6.21 -8.42
CA GLY A 126 -16.29 -5.16 -7.41
C GLY A 126 -17.62 -4.42 -7.30
N ALA A 127 -17.97 -3.95 -6.10
CA ALA A 127 -19.15 -3.12 -5.87
C ALA A 127 -19.07 -1.70 -6.51
N GLY A 128 -18.17 -1.49 -7.48
CA GLY A 128 -17.99 -0.22 -8.20
C GLY A 128 -17.14 0.83 -7.46
N TRP A 129 -16.44 0.44 -6.39
CA TRP A 129 -15.52 1.33 -5.69
C TRP A 129 -14.21 1.44 -6.45
N LYS A 130 -13.49 2.54 -6.25
CA LYS A 130 -12.16 2.76 -6.82
C LYS A 130 -11.13 2.66 -5.70
N LEU A 131 -10.11 1.84 -5.91
CA LEU A 131 -8.93 1.88 -5.06
C LEU A 131 -8.18 3.18 -5.35
N GLU A 132 -8.00 4.01 -4.34
CA GLU A 132 -7.20 5.22 -4.45
C GLU A 132 -5.75 4.86 -4.21
N GLN A 133 -5.06 4.59 -5.32
CA GLN A 133 -3.62 4.36 -5.30
C GLN A 133 -2.96 5.53 -4.57
N ASN A 134 -2.02 5.20 -3.67
CA ASN A 134 -1.11 6.16 -3.05
C ASN A 134 -1.75 7.07 -2.00
N ALA A 135 -3.01 6.81 -1.66
CA ALA A 135 -3.72 7.52 -0.62
C ALA A 135 -3.85 6.72 0.69
N GLY A 136 -3.25 5.53 0.71
CA GLY A 136 -3.12 4.67 1.88
C GLY A 136 -2.01 5.09 2.85
N TRP A 137 -1.71 4.23 3.81
CA TRP A 137 -0.55 4.37 4.70
C TRP A 137 -0.03 3.02 5.20
N ILE A 138 1.13 3.03 5.85
CA ILE A 138 1.64 1.85 6.56
C ILE A 138 1.35 1.99 8.06
N ALA A 139 0.49 1.12 8.57
CA ALA A 139 0.15 1.06 9.99
C ALA A 139 1.03 0.04 10.72
N PRO A 140 1.41 0.26 11.99
CA PRO A 140 2.02 -0.78 12.80
C PRO A 140 0.99 -1.86 13.17
N THR A 141 1.44 -3.05 13.58
CA THR A 141 0.57 -4.08 14.17
C THR A 141 0.44 -3.96 15.69
N GLN A 142 1.19 -3.05 16.31
CA GLN A 142 1.16 -2.73 17.73
C GLN A 142 0.93 -1.22 17.95
N GLY A 143 0.45 -0.85 19.14
CA GLY A 143 0.17 0.54 19.51
C GLY A 143 -1.30 0.79 19.85
N ALA A 144 -1.69 2.07 19.82
CA ALA A 144 -3.02 2.50 20.21
C ALA A 144 -4.08 1.98 19.20
N PRO A 145 -5.20 1.41 19.66
CA PRO A 145 -6.20 0.82 18.77
C PRO A 145 -7.04 1.89 18.07
N VAL A 146 -7.14 1.84 16.74
CA VAL A 146 -8.12 2.62 15.98
C VAL A 146 -9.40 1.79 15.88
N TYR A 147 -10.46 2.27 16.51
CA TYR A 147 -11.77 1.62 16.55
C TYR A 147 -12.53 1.88 15.26
N ARG A 148 -13.07 0.82 14.66
CA ARG A 148 -13.93 0.87 13.47
C ARG A 148 -15.40 0.73 13.88
N LEU A 149 -16.24 1.66 13.43
CA LEU A 149 -17.68 1.64 13.65
C LEU A 149 -18.41 1.78 12.34
N TYR A 150 -19.52 1.06 12.19
CA TYR A 150 -20.36 1.08 11.01
C TYR A 150 -21.77 1.58 11.32
N ASN A 151 -22.26 2.52 10.51
CA ASN A 151 -23.63 3.01 10.57
C ASN A 151 -24.46 2.40 9.43
N ARG A 152 -25.32 1.43 9.75
CA ARG A 152 -26.19 0.77 8.76
C ARG A 152 -27.17 1.74 8.08
N ASN A 153 -27.61 2.79 8.77
CA ASN A 153 -28.60 3.73 8.23
C ASN A 153 -27.98 4.67 7.19
N ALA A 154 -26.74 5.10 7.44
CA ALA A 154 -26.02 5.99 6.53
C ALA A 154 -25.23 5.22 5.45
N GLY A 155 -24.71 4.02 5.75
CA GLY A 155 -23.68 3.37 4.96
C GLY A 155 -22.25 3.75 5.37
N ASP A 156 -22.11 4.70 6.29
CA ASP A 156 -20.83 5.29 6.70
C ASP A 156 -20.03 4.40 7.66
N HIS A 157 -18.71 4.49 7.55
CA HIS A 157 -17.77 4.00 8.56
C HIS A 157 -17.11 5.17 9.29
N HIS A 158 -16.86 4.99 10.59
CA HIS A 158 -16.15 5.95 11.43
C HIS A 158 -14.94 5.30 12.10
N TYR A 159 -13.85 6.06 12.20
CA TYR A 159 -12.56 5.58 12.71
C TYR A 159 -12.06 6.53 13.80
N THR A 160 -11.74 5.98 14.98
CA THR A 160 -11.35 6.82 16.12
C THR A 160 -10.41 6.13 17.08
N LEU A 161 -9.46 6.88 17.65
CA LEU A 161 -8.71 6.48 18.84
C LEU A 161 -9.48 6.75 20.14
N ASN A 162 -10.52 7.58 20.09
CA ASN A 162 -11.22 8.05 21.28
C ASN A 162 -12.28 7.02 21.72
N VAL A 163 -12.01 6.38 22.86
CA VAL A 163 -12.91 5.44 23.52
C VAL A 163 -14.29 6.04 23.81
N ALA A 164 -14.35 7.29 24.28
CA ALA A 164 -15.61 7.96 24.59
C ALA A 164 -16.42 8.26 23.31
N GLU A 165 -15.77 8.61 22.20
CA GLU A 165 -16.44 8.80 20.90
C GLU A 165 -17.01 7.48 20.40
N ARG A 166 -16.24 6.39 20.46
CA ARG A 166 -16.71 5.03 20.15
C ARG A 166 -17.95 4.68 20.98
N ASP A 167 -17.88 4.83 22.30
CA ASP A 167 -18.97 4.43 23.20
C ASP A 167 -20.24 5.29 22.99
N MET A 168 -20.06 6.57 22.67
CA MET A 168 -21.15 7.47 22.32
C MET A 168 -21.82 7.06 21.00
N LEU A 169 -21.05 6.68 19.98
CA LEU A 169 -21.57 6.21 18.70
C LEU A 169 -22.30 4.86 18.85
N ILE A 170 -21.78 3.94 19.67
CA ILE A 170 -22.47 2.68 20.02
C ILE A 170 -23.83 2.97 20.65
N LYS A 171 -23.90 3.89 21.62
CA LYS A 171 -25.16 4.33 22.24
C LYS A 171 -26.13 4.93 21.23
N LYS A 172 -25.62 5.57 20.17
CA LYS A 172 -26.41 6.10 19.04
C LYS A 172 -26.78 5.03 17.99
N GLY A 173 -26.51 3.76 18.25
CA GLY A 173 -26.89 2.64 17.39
C GLY A 173 -25.88 2.29 16.29
N TRP A 174 -24.67 2.84 16.33
CA TRP A 174 -23.59 2.40 15.43
C TRP A 174 -23.10 1.02 15.87
N LYS A 175 -22.80 0.16 14.89
CA LYS A 175 -22.22 -1.15 15.14
C LYS A 175 -20.73 -1.01 15.36
N TYR A 176 -20.23 -1.39 16.52
CA TYR A 176 -18.79 -1.54 16.75
C TYR A 176 -18.29 -2.81 16.06
N GLU A 177 -17.29 -2.65 15.19
CA GLU A 177 -16.72 -3.75 14.40
C GLU A 177 -15.37 -4.23 14.95
N GLY A 178 -14.88 -3.60 16.02
CA GLY A 178 -13.60 -3.93 16.62
C GLY A 178 -12.50 -2.93 16.28
N ILE A 179 -11.27 -3.40 16.41
CA ILE A 179 -10.06 -2.64 16.08
C ILE A 179 -9.78 -2.85 14.60
N GLY A 180 -9.78 -1.77 13.81
CA GLY A 180 -9.45 -1.83 12.39
C GLY A 180 -7.94 -2.00 12.18
N TRP A 181 -7.13 -1.19 12.87
CA TRP A 181 -5.66 -1.21 12.82
C TRP A 181 -5.08 -0.54 14.08
N ARG A 182 -3.75 -0.50 14.18
CA ARG A 182 -3.06 0.22 15.26
C ARG A 182 -2.46 1.53 14.77
N SER A 183 -2.38 2.48 15.68
CA SER A 183 -1.70 3.76 15.53
C SER A 183 -0.30 3.68 16.13
N GLY A 184 0.67 4.28 15.44
CA GLY A 184 2.04 4.45 15.92
C GLY A 184 2.94 4.98 14.79
N GLY A 185 4.15 5.39 15.14
CA GLY A 185 5.03 6.14 14.23
C GLY A 185 4.85 7.64 14.34
N SER A 186 5.45 8.38 13.40
CA SER A 186 5.54 9.85 13.43
C SER A 186 4.73 10.55 12.33
N TRP A 187 4.10 9.80 11.42
CA TRP A 187 3.34 10.39 10.31
C TRP A 187 1.89 10.66 10.73
N PRO A 188 1.44 11.91 10.76
CA PRO A 188 0.08 12.24 11.19
C PRO A 188 -0.95 11.88 10.12
N LEU A 189 -2.08 11.31 10.53
CA LEU A 189 -3.29 11.26 9.72
C LEU A 189 -4.26 12.36 10.15
N TYR A 190 -4.53 13.27 9.23
CA TYR A 190 -5.46 14.37 9.41
C TYR A 190 -6.90 13.89 9.25
N ARG A 191 -7.77 14.28 10.17
CA ARG A 191 -9.20 14.02 10.14
C ARG A 191 -9.96 15.30 9.77
N GLN A 192 -10.85 15.20 8.78
CA GLN A 192 -11.75 16.29 8.41
C GLN A 192 -13.21 15.84 8.47
N TYR A 193 -14.11 16.75 8.84
CA TYR A 193 -15.54 16.51 8.93
C TYR A 193 -16.34 17.47 8.04
N ASN A 194 -17.25 16.92 7.25
CA ASN A 194 -18.20 17.66 6.43
C ASN A 194 -19.62 17.54 6.98
N ARG A 195 -20.07 18.57 7.71
CA ARG A 195 -21.44 18.64 8.26
C ARG A 195 -22.54 18.66 7.19
N ARG A 196 -22.22 19.05 5.95
CA ARG A 196 -23.20 19.15 4.86
C ARG A 196 -23.35 17.84 4.09
N ALA A 197 -22.44 16.89 4.28
CA ALA A 197 -22.51 15.60 3.61
C ALA A 197 -23.56 14.71 4.29
N ARG A 198 -24.36 14.00 3.49
CA ARG A 198 -25.32 13.00 3.99
C ARG A 198 -24.66 11.64 4.27
N ARG A 199 -23.55 11.36 3.58
CA ARG A 199 -22.67 10.18 3.65
C ARG A 199 -21.25 10.63 3.37
N GLY A 200 -20.25 9.84 3.73
CA GLY A 200 -18.83 10.21 3.55
C GLY A 200 -18.48 11.45 4.38
N THR A 201 -19.08 11.55 5.56
CA THR A 201 -18.98 12.77 6.40
C THR A 201 -17.58 13.01 6.95
N HIS A 202 -16.72 12.00 7.00
CA HIS A 202 -15.36 12.12 7.49
C HIS A 202 -14.36 11.69 6.42
N ASN A 203 -13.27 12.45 6.32
CA ASN A 203 -12.09 12.09 5.53
C ASN A 203 -10.88 11.90 6.45
N TYR A 204 -10.03 10.96 6.07
CA TYR A 204 -8.77 10.66 6.72
C TYR A 204 -7.67 10.61 5.67
N THR A 205 -6.62 11.39 5.88
CA THR A 205 -5.53 11.50 4.90
C THR A 205 -4.19 11.77 5.58
N VAL A 206 -3.13 11.17 5.04
CA VAL A 206 -1.74 11.52 5.35
C VAL A 206 -1.29 12.79 4.59
N SER A 207 -2.04 13.19 3.54
CA SER A 207 -1.74 14.35 2.71
C SER A 207 -2.18 15.65 3.38
N LYS A 208 -1.20 16.41 3.86
CA LYS A 208 -1.45 17.77 4.37
C LYS A 208 -2.01 18.72 3.30
N PRO A 209 -1.57 18.69 2.03
CA PRO A 209 -2.21 19.44 0.96
C PRO A 209 -3.69 19.10 0.75
N GLU A 210 -4.07 17.81 0.81
CA GLU A 210 -5.48 17.39 0.70
C GLU A 210 -6.30 17.94 1.88
N ASN A 211 -5.79 17.82 3.10
CA ASN A 211 -6.42 18.41 4.29
C ASN A 211 -6.68 19.90 4.10
N ASP A 212 -5.66 20.66 3.72
CA ASP A 212 -5.75 22.11 3.58
C ASP A 212 -6.72 22.52 2.47
N MET A 213 -6.77 21.74 1.38
CA MET A 213 -7.73 21.94 0.29
C MET A 213 -9.17 21.69 0.75
N LEU A 214 -9.45 20.57 1.44
CA LEU A 214 -10.79 20.28 1.96
C LEU A 214 -11.26 21.34 2.96
N VAL A 215 -10.36 21.83 3.81
CA VAL A 215 -10.64 22.93 4.74
C VAL A 215 -11.00 24.21 3.99
N ARG A 216 -10.27 24.56 2.92
CA ARG A 216 -10.62 25.70 2.05
C ARG A 216 -11.99 25.53 1.39
N LEU A 217 -12.38 24.30 1.06
CA LEU A 217 -13.70 23.95 0.55
C LEU A 217 -14.80 23.91 1.64
N GLY A 218 -14.48 24.26 2.89
CA GLY A 218 -15.44 24.40 3.98
C GLY A 218 -15.61 23.16 4.86
N TRP A 219 -14.76 22.15 4.72
CA TRP A 219 -14.68 21.04 5.69
C TRP A 219 -14.07 21.54 7.00
N LYS A 220 -14.49 20.95 8.12
CA LYS A 220 -13.91 21.24 9.42
C LYS A 220 -12.69 20.35 9.65
N ALA A 221 -11.51 20.94 9.84
CA ALA A 221 -10.36 20.21 10.36
C ALA A 221 -10.62 19.80 11.82
N GLU A 222 -10.44 18.52 12.14
CA GLU A 222 -10.59 17.98 13.49
C GLU A 222 -9.24 17.63 14.13
N GLY A 223 -8.15 17.95 13.46
CA GLY A 223 -6.79 17.68 13.91
C GLY A 223 -6.29 16.30 13.47
N ILE A 224 -5.36 15.75 14.25
CA ILE A 224 -4.75 14.46 13.98
C ILE A 224 -5.65 13.36 14.57
N GLY A 225 -6.15 12.47 13.72
CA GLY A 225 -6.92 11.31 14.15
C GLY A 225 -6.05 10.25 14.79
N TRP A 226 -4.90 9.94 14.17
CA TRP A 226 -3.89 8.99 14.65
C TRP A 226 -2.56 9.14 13.89
N HIS A 227 -1.58 8.30 14.20
CA HIS A 227 -0.28 8.26 13.52
C HIS A 227 -0.02 6.94 12.79
N ALA A 228 0.79 7.01 11.74
CA ALA A 228 1.26 5.91 10.92
C ALA A 228 2.80 5.83 10.90
N LEU A 229 3.31 4.68 10.47
CA LEU A 229 4.76 4.47 10.28
C LEU A 229 5.28 5.20 9.04
N SER A 230 4.45 5.33 8.02
CA SER A 230 4.77 5.96 6.74
C SER A 230 3.48 6.27 5.97
N PRO A 231 3.43 7.32 5.12
CA PRO A 231 2.48 7.34 4.01
C PRO A 231 2.72 6.13 3.10
N ASP A 232 1.68 5.64 2.44
CA ASP A 232 1.83 4.55 1.47
C ASP A 232 2.50 5.16 0.23
N PHE A 233 3.63 4.59 -0.15
CA PHE A 233 4.45 5.16 -1.21
C PHE A 233 3.86 4.81 -2.57
N ALA A 234 3.02 5.71 -3.08
CA ALA A 234 3.31 6.25 -4.40
C ALA A 234 2.87 7.71 -4.55
N ASP A 235 3.08 8.50 -3.51
CA ASP A 235 2.96 9.96 -3.62
C ASP A 235 4.23 10.53 -4.25
N LYS A 236 4.37 10.36 -5.56
CA LYS A 236 5.38 11.03 -6.39
C LYS A 236 4.89 12.38 -6.94
N TYR A 237 3.71 12.86 -6.52
CA TYR A 237 3.09 14.05 -7.12
C TYR A 237 2.65 15.16 -6.15
N ALA A 238 2.71 14.99 -4.83
CA ALA A 238 2.40 16.10 -3.90
C ALA A 238 3.55 17.10 -3.66
N HIS A 239 4.76 16.84 -4.19
CA HIS A 239 5.89 17.78 -4.09
C HIS A 239 6.61 17.91 -5.45
N GLY A 240 6.13 18.81 -6.31
CA GLY A 240 6.89 19.20 -7.50
C GLY A 240 6.13 19.98 -8.56
N ILE A 241 5.82 21.25 -8.29
CA ILE A 241 5.93 22.32 -9.29
C ILE A 241 6.41 23.58 -8.58
N GLY A 242 7.72 23.80 -8.64
CA GLY A 242 8.29 25.13 -8.76
C GLY A 242 8.42 25.47 -10.24
#